data_AF-A0A661NS44-F1
#
_entry.id   AF-A0A661NS44-F1
#
_cell.length_a   1.000
_cell.length_b   1.000
_cell.length_c   1.000
_cell.angle_alpha   90.00
_cell.angle_beta   90.00
_cell.angle_gamma   90.00
#
_symmetry.space_group_name_H-M   'P 1'
#
loop_
_entity.id
_entity.type
_entity.pdbx_description
1 polymer ?
#
loop_
_entity_poly.entity_id
_entity_poly.type
_entity_poly.pdbx_seq_one_letter_code
_entity_poly.pdbx_strand_id
1 'polypeptide(L)'
;MVEEAESKEFKSKLSTGRTRFLANAVQHSLSSGRRAAADFIRCFPPSRIMEALGAKPELRARILVETTGTRERVALQKSAASAGEDLQIALDVAETDPEAIVRLFRPDDRVRYLDAKELWAFVCEGEFWKAQLDGMALEISRSHIGYVINNAMEEKLLKARDVIDGVGVDRLAEVLPRTELGWMLAKALERGRGRKPFTDEQFLAEAPIGVLSDHVPLAELWDRVVTAHVAVPQSFLEALTRESAVPEPLVADETRASGVPPASEEAEAAAKAAANATGDTTRDTGMKATTKAAMKTTTQGVGVVSAPADDSSTEGNNFDFSDVTASEGIEEAVAKVTSS
;
A
#
# COMPACT_ATOMS: atom_id res chain seq x y z
N MET A 1 7.96 -1.88 -33.46
CA MET A 1 8.95 -1.63 -32.40
C MET A 1 8.35 -0.58 -31.48
N VAL A 2 7.79 -1.02 -30.36
CA VAL A 2 7.37 -0.10 -29.29
C VAL A 2 8.63 0.15 -28.48
N GLU A 3 9.18 1.35 -28.54
CA GLU A 3 10.21 1.77 -27.59
C GLU A 3 9.59 1.64 -26.19
N GLU A 4 10.03 0.65 -25.42
CA GLU A 4 9.80 0.62 -23.98
C GLU A 4 10.48 1.85 -23.40
N ALA A 5 9.72 2.94 -23.33
CA ALA A 5 10.15 4.13 -22.63
C ALA A 5 10.38 3.72 -21.18
N GLU A 6 11.66 3.51 -20.82
CA GLU A 6 12.09 3.30 -19.44
C GLU A 6 11.47 4.41 -18.60
N SER A 7 10.43 4.05 -17.87
CA SER A 7 9.63 4.98 -17.10
C SER A 7 10.50 5.40 -15.92
N LYS A 8 11.22 6.51 -16.08
CA LYS A 8 12.08 7.04 -15.02
C LYS A 8 11.25 7.16 -13.75
N GLU A 9 11.63 6.38 -12.76
CA GLU A 9 10.94 6.34 -11.47
C GLU A 9 10.91 7.76 -10.89
N PHE A 10 9.71 8.21 -10.54
CA PHE A 10 9.51 9.53 -9.99
C PHE A 10 10.09 9.59 -8.58
N LYS A 11 11.06 10.49 -8.34
CA LYS A 11 11.62 10.75 -7.02
C LYS A 11 11.25 12.15 -6.53
N SER A 12 10.42 12.21 -5.49
CA SER A 12 9.97 13.46 -4.89
C SER A 12 11.12 14.30 -4.32
N LYS A 13 11.04 15.63 -4.47
CA LYS A 13 12.02 16.60 -3.97
C LYS A 13 11.53 17.37 -2.73
N LEU A 14 10.48 16.88 -2.07
CA LEU A 14 9.92 17.52 -0.88
C LEU A 14 10.84 17.31 0.35
N SER A 15 10.76 18.22 1.31
CA SER A 15 11.69 18.24 2.45
C SER A 15 11.40 17.14 3.48
N THR A 16 10.12 16.81 3.71
CA THR A 16 9.71 15.84 4.73
C THR A 16 9.41 14.47 4.11
N GLY A 17 9.80 13.40 4.80
CA GLY A 17 9.52 12.02 4.32
C GLY A 17 8.03 11.75 4.16
N ARG A 18 7.20 12.31 5.06
CA ARG A 18 5.73 12.25 4.98
C ARG A 18 5.19 12.77 3.64
N THR A 19 5.69 13.92 3.19
CA THR A 19 5.19 14.54 1.95
C THR A 19 5.75 13.86 0.70
N ARG A 20 7.02 13.42 0.73
CA ARG A 20 7.60 12.59 -0.34
C ARG A 20 6.85 11.27 -0.50
N PHE A 21 6.57 10.59 0.61
CA PHE A 21 5.77 9.37 0.64
C PHE A 21 4.43 9.55 -0.05
N LEU A 22 3.67 10.58 0.32
CA LEU A 22 2.36 10.85 -0.26
C LEU A 22 2.44 11.19 -1.75
N ALA A 23 3.45 11.96 -2.16
CA ALA A 23 3.66 12.33 -3.57
C ALA A 23 3.93 11.08 -4.42
N ASN A 24 4.80 10.20 -3.93
CA ASN A 24 5.14 8.93 -4.55
C ASN A 24 3.93 7.98 -4.60
N ALA A 25 3.13 7.89 -3.53
CA ALA A 25 1.94 7.04 -3.48
C ALA A 25 0.87 7.49 -4.49
N VAL A 26 0.58 8.80 -4.55
CA VAL A 26 -0.35 9.38 -5.54
C VAL A 26 0.17 9.13 -6.96
N GLN A 27 1.46 9.40 -7.22
CA GLN A 27 2.04 9.21 -8.55
C GLN A 27 2.03 7.73 -8.98
N HIS A 28 2.34 6.80 -8.08
CA HIS A 28 2.27 5.38 -8.38
C HIS A 28 0.83 4.94 -8.66
N SER A 29 -0.16 5.44 -7.91
CA SER A 29 -1.55 5.08 -8.16
C SER A 29 -2.04 5.48 -9.57
N LEU A 30 -1.55 6.61 -10.09
CA LEU A 30 -1.85 7.09 -11.44
C LEU A 30 -1.06 6.32 -12.51
N SER A 31 0.24 6.10 -12.30
CA SER A 31 1.11 5.44 -13.30
C SER A 31 0.90 3.94 -13.42
N SER A 32 0.49 3.26 -12.34
CA SER A 32 0.13 1.83 -12.36
C SER A 32 -1.24 1.55 -12.99
N GLY A 33 -1.98 2.57 -13.42
CA GLY A 33 -3.33 2.42 -13.94
C GLY A 33 -4.38 2.07 -12.89
N ARG A 34 -4.01 2.00 -11.59
CA ARG A 34 -4.97 1.77 -10.50
C ARG A 34 -6.02 2.89 -10.44
N ARG A 35 -5.59 4.13 -10.73
CA ARG A 35 -6.44 5.32 -10.77
C ARG A 35 -6.25 6.05 -12.07
N ALA A 36 -7.35 6.46 -12.68
CA ALA A 36 -7.30 7.29 -13.87
C ALA A 36 -7.07 8.77 -13.50
N ALA A 37 -6.55 9.55 -14.44
CA ALA A 37 -6.50 11.00 -14.30
C ALA A 37 -7.90 11.61 -14.14
N ALA A 38 -8.92 11.02 -14.77
CA ALA A 38 -10.32 11.41 -14.60
C ALA A 38 -10.80 11.26 -13.14
N ASP A 39 -10.38 10.20 -12.44
CA ASP A 39 -10.68 10.04 -11.01
C ASP A 39 -10.04 11.14 -10.18
N PHE A 40 -8.83 11.58 -10.55
CA PHE A 40 -8.15 12.66 -9.86
C PHE A 40 -8.90 13.97 -10.03
N ILE A 41 -9.35 14.30 -11.24
CA ILE A 41 -10.16 15.50 -11.52
C ILE A 41 -11.53 15.43 -10.83
N ARG A 42 -12.13 14.25 -10.69
CA ARG A 42 -13.37 14.09 -9.91
C ARG A 42 -13.17 14.43 -8.43
N CYS A 43 -12.07 14.00 -7.82
CA CYS A 43 -11.75 14.31 -6.41
C CYS A 43 -11.25 15.75 -6.22
N PHE A 44 -10.54 16.28 -7.22
CA PHE A 44 -9.94 17.60 -7.22
C PHE A 44 -10.38 18.35 -8.48
N PRO A 45 -11.61 18.90 -8.50
CA PRO A 45 -12.12 19.60 -9.67
C PRO A 45 -11.26 20.83 -9.99
N PRO A 46 -11.30 21.33 -11.24
CA PRO A 46 -10.54 22.49 -11.69
C PRO A 46 -10.62 23.72 -10.76
N SER A 47 -11.82 24.02 -10.25
CA SER A 47 -12.05 25.09 -9.27
C SER A 47 -11.19 24.91 -8.02
N ARG A 48 -11.19 23.69 -7.46
CA ARG A 48 -10.42 23.33 -6.27
C ARG A 48 -8.91 23.36 -6.51
N ILE A 49 -8.45 22.85 -7.65
CA ILE A 49 -7.03 22.91 -8.03
C ILE A 49 -6.56 24.36 -8.12
N MET A 50 -7.32 25.22 -8.80
CA MET A 50 -6.96 26.63 -8.98
C MET A 50 -7.04 27.41 -7.67
N GLU A 51 -8.01 27.13 -6.80
CA GLU A 51 -8.11 27.69 -5.45
C GLU A 51 -6.91 27.30 -4.58
N ALA A 52 -6.51 26.03 -4.57
CA ALA A 52 -5.33 25.54 -3.86
C ALA A 52 -4.04 26.24 -4.33
N LEU A 53 -3.97 26.60 -5.62
CA LEU A 53 -2.89 27.39 -6.21
C LEU A 53 -3.08 28.91 -6.03
N GLY A 54 -3.96 29.35 -5.11
CA GLY A 54 -4.30 30.73 -4.78
C GLY A 54 -3.09 31.67 -4.64
N ALA A 55 -2.06 31.19 -3.95
CA ALA A 55 -0.84 31.95 -3.68
C ALA A 55 0.26 31.83 -4.76
N LYS A 56 -0.01 31.12 -5.87
CA LYS A 56 0.97 30.78 -6.92
C LYS A 56 0.41 31.07 -8.32
N PRO A 57 0.22 32.35 -8.68
CA PRO A 57 -0.36 32.73 -9.96
C PRO A 57 0.44 32.22 -11.16
N GLU A 58 1.76 32.03 -11.04
CA GLU A 58 2.62 31.52 -12.11
C GLU A 58 2.30 30.06 -12.45
N LEU A 59 2.02 29.23 -11.44
CA LEU A 59 1.65 27.83 -11.65
C LEU A 59 0.26 27.71 -12.27
N ARG A 60 -0.70 28.52 -11.81
CA ARG A 60 -2.04 28.59 -12.42
C ARG A 60 -1.96 29.04 -13.87
N ALA A 61 -1.22 30.10 -14.14
CA ALA A 61 -1.05 30.64 -15.48
C ALA A 61 -0.43 29.60 -16.42
N ARG A 62 0.61 28.87 -15.97
CA ARG A 62 1.20 27.77 -16.75
C ARG A 62 0.17 26.70 -17.11
N ILE A 63 -0.63 26.24 -16.13
CA ILE A 63 -1.65 25.22 -16.40
C ILE A 63 -2.66 25.76 -17.42
N LEU A 64 -3.16 26.98 -17.24
CA LEU A 64 -4.13 27.59 -18.15
C LEU A 64 -3.58 27.79 -19.57
N VAL A 65 -2.36 28.31 -19.71
CA VAL A 65 -1.74 28.56 -21.03
C VAL A 65 -1.65 27.26 -21.83
N GLU A 66 -1.18 26.19 -21.19
CA GLU A 66 -0.95 24.89 -21.83
C GLU A 66 -2.26 24.12 -22.12
N THR A 67 -3.31 24.33 -21.31
CA THR A 67 -4.58 23.59 -21.45
C THR A 67 -5.64 24.33 -22.26
N THR A 68 -5.64 25.66 -22.25
CA THR A 68 -6.71 26.49 -22.86
C THR A 68 -6.18 27.44 -23.96
N GLY A 69 -4.87 27.46 -24.21
CA GLY A 69 -4.25 28.41 -25.14
C GLY A 69 -4.35 29.88 -24.69
N THR A 70 -4.80 30.16 -23.47
CA THR A 70 -4.91 31.53 -22.95
C THR A 70 -3.54 32.22 -22.97
N ARG A 71 -3.50 33.50 -23.37
CA ARG A 71 -2.25 34.28 -23.34
C ARG A 71 -1.72 34.40 -21.91
N GLU A 72 -0.43 34.14 -21.70
CA GLU A 72 0.23 34.12 -20.39
C GLU A 72 -0.05 35.37 -19.54
N ARG A 73 0.05 36.56 -20.13
CA ARG A 73 -0.24 37.83 -19.43
C ARG A 73 -1.68 37.91 -18.89
N VAL A 74 -2.65 37.35 -19.62
CA VAL A 74 -4.04 37.29 -19.19
C VAL A 74 -4.20 36.23 -18.11
N ALA A 75 -3.60 35.05 -18.30
CA ALA A 75 -3.65 33.96 -17.34
C ALA A 75 -3.06 34.35 -15.96
N LEU A 76 -1.97 35.14 -15.94
CA LEU A 76 -1.37 35.67 -14.70
C LEU A 76 -2.28 36.65 -13.95
N GLN A 77 -3.18 37.35 -14.66
CA GLN A 77 -4.11 38.31 -14.06
C GLN A 77 -5.43 37.67 -13.61
N LYS A 78 -5.73 36.44 -14.05
CA LYS A 78 -6.96 35.75 -13.68
C LYS A 78 -6.95 35.33 -12.21
N SER A 79 -8.11 35.53 -11.57
CA SER A 79 -8.37 35.02 -10.22
C SER A 79 -8.41 33.49 -10.23
N ALA A 80 -8.20 32.87 -9.06
CA ALA A 80 -8.29 31.41 -8.94
C ALA A 80 -9.67 30.86 -9.35
N ALA A 81 -10.75 31.56 -8.99
CA ALA A 81 -12.12 31.17 -9.36
C ALA A 81 -12.32 31.22 -10.89
N SER A 82 -11.96 32.34 -11.54
CA SER A 82 -12.09 32.49 -12.99
C SER A 82 -11.22 31.47 -13.74
N ALA A 83 -9.99 31.23 -13.27
CA ALA A 83 -9.12 30.19 -13.83
C ALA A 83 -9.72 28.78 -13.70
N GLY A 84 -10.40 28.50 -12.58
CA GLY A 84 -11.10 27.24 -12.37
C GLY A 84 -12.26 27.04 -13.34
N GLU A 85 -13.04 28.09 -13.58
CA GLU A 85 -14.14 28.08 -14.56
C GLU A 85 -13.63 27.85 -15.98
N ASP A 86 -12.59 28.57 -16.42
CA ASP A 86 -12.02 28.38 -17.76
C ASP A 86 -11.52 26.95 -17.98
N LEU A 87 -10.83 26.39 -16.97
CA LEU A 87 -10.30 25.04 -17.04
C LEU A 87 -11.40 23.98 -17.04
N GLN A 88 -12.51 24.22 -16.31
CA GLN A 88 -13.69 23.36 -16.37
C GLN A 88 -14.35 23.43 -17.74
N ILE A 89 -14.53 24.63 -18.31
CA ILE A 89 -15.09 24.80 -19.66
C ILE A 89 -14.24 24.04 -20.67
N ALA A 90 -12.90 24.16 -20.60
CA ALA A 90 -11.98 23.46 -21.50
C ALA A 90 -12.12 21.93 -21.42
N LEU A 91 -12.38 21.37 -20.24
CA LEU A 91 -12.69 19.94 -20.08
C LEU A 91 -14.06 19.59 -20.68
N ASP A 92 -15.07 20.41 -20.42
CA ASP A 92 -16.45 20.17 -20.89
C ASP A 92 -16.56 20.22 -22.43
N VAL A 93 -15.78 21.09 -23.08
CA VAL A 93 -15.71 21.17 -24.55
C VAL A 93 -14.65 20.24 -25.17
N ALA A 94 -13.99 19.42 -24.35
CA ALA A 94 -12.91 18.52 -24.75
C ALA A 94 -11.74 19.22 -25.49
N GLU A 95 -11.44 20.48 -25.13
CA GLU A 95 -10.24 21.19 -25.58
C GLU A 95 -8.98 20.71 -24.83
N THR A 96 -9.14 20.28 -23.57
CA THR A 96 -8.12 19.60 -22.78
C THR A 96 -8.65 18.28 -22.22
N ASP A 97 -7.76 17.38 -21.83
CA ASP A 97 -8.08 16.14 -21.14
C ASP A 97 -7.61 16.16 -19.67
N PRO A 98 -8.16 15.27 -18.81
CA PRO A 98 -7.69 15.10 -17.43
C PRO A 98 -6.20 14.75 -17.33
N GLU A 99 -5.68 14.00 -18.30
CA GLU A 99 -4.28 13.56 -18.32
C GLU A 99 -3.31 14.73 -18.48
N ALA A 100 -3.59 15.69 -19.37
CA ALA A 100 -2.79 16.89 -19.55
C ALA A 100 -2.76 17.72 -18.26
N ILE A 101 -3.90 17.90 -17.59
CA ILE A 101 -3.99 18.65 -16.33
C ILE A 101 -3.15 17.97 -15.26
N VAL A 102 -3.33 16.65 -15.06
CA VAL A 102 -2.56 15.88 -14.08
C VAL A 102 -1.07 15.92 -14.40
N ARG A 103 -0.67 15.83 -15.67
CA ARG A 103 0.73 15.93 -16.11
C ARG A 103 1.34 17.30 -15.81
N LEU A 104 0.60 18.38 -16.05
CA LEU A 104 1.05 19.77 -15.78
C LEU A 104 1.10 20.10 -14.29
N PHE A 105 0.21 19.49 -13.50
CA PHE A 105 0.18 19.61 -12.05
C PHE A 105 1.11 18.56 -11.42
N ARG A 106 2.41 18.91 -11.32
CA ARG A 106 3.48 18.00 -10.89
C ARG A 106 3.16 17.30 -9.55
N PRO A 107 3.61 16.05 -9.32
CA PRO A 107 3.25 15.30 -8.12
C PRO A 107 3.66 15.99 -6.80
N ASP A 108 4.83 16.62 -6.78
CA ASP A 108 5.28 17.42 -5.62
C ASP A 108 4.37 18.62 -5.34
N ASP A 109 3.84 19.26 -6.39
CA ASP A 109 2.96 20.41 -6.26
C ASP A 109 1.57 19.99 -5.78
N ARG A 110 1.08 18.80 -6.19
CA ARG A 110 -0.18 18.22 -5.68
C ARG A 110 -0.14 18.14 -4.15
N VAL A 111 0.92 17.58 -3.57
CA VAL A 111 1.06 17.43 -2.11
C VAL A 111 1.33 18.76 -1.39
N ARG A 112 1.97 19.74 -2.05
CA ARG A 112 2.23 21.05 -1.43
C ARG A 112 0.97 21.89 -1.25
N TYR A 113 0.04 21.81 -2.21
CA TYR A 113 -1.08 22.74 -2.29
C TYR A 113 -2.43 22.09 -1.99
N LEU A 114 -2.61 20.79 -2.23
CA LEU A 114 -3.84 20.08 -1.87
C LEU A 114 -3.77 19.52 -0.45
N ASP A 115 -4.94 19.26 0.13
CA ASP A 115 -5.03 18.67 1.46
C ASP A 115 -4.51 17.21 1.47
N ALA A 116 -3.67 16.92 2.46
CA ALA A 116 -3.01 15.62 2.55
C ALA A 116 -3.98 14.48 2.89
N LYS A 117 -5.05 14.74 3.66
CA LYS A 117 -6.05 13.72 4.01
C LYS A 117 -6.89 13.35 2.81
N GLU A 118 -7.24 14.33 1.99
CA GLU A 118 -7.99 14.08 0.74
C GLU A 118 -7.16 13.37 -0.32
N LEU A 119 -5.88 13.72 -0.44
CA LEU A 119 -4.96 12.98 -1.30
C LEU A 119 -4.82 11.53 -0.85
N TRP A 120 -4.75 11.30 0.47
CA TRP A 120 -4.77 9.95 1.02
C TRP A 120 -6.09 9.22 0.76
N ALA A 121 -7.22 9.92 0.90
CA ALA A 121 -8.54 9.37 0.57
C ALA A 121 -8.64 8.98 -0.92
N PHE A 122 -8.08 9.78 -1.83
CA PHE A 122 -7.96 9.44 -3.25
C PHE A 122 -7.12 8.17 -3.46
N VAL A 123 -6.01 8.02 -2.74
CA VAL A 123 -5.20 6.78 -2.78
C VAL A 123 -6.00 5.59 -2.24
N CYS A 124 -6.81 5.79 -1.20
CA CYS A 124 -7.59 4.73 -0.56
C CYS A 124 -8.91 4.38 -1.28
N GLU A 125 -9.41 5.25 -2.15
CA GLU A 125 -10.75 5.09 -2.69
C GLU A 125 -10.87 3.85 -3.58
N GLY A 126 -12.03 3.20 -3.47
CA GLY A 126 -12.34 1.90 -4.05
C GLY A 126 -12.09 0.72 -3.11
N GLU A 127 -11.50 0.95 -1.93
CA GLU A 127 -11.15 -0.11 -0.94
C GLU A 127 -10.53 -1.35 -1.61
N PHE A 128 -9.63 -1.11 -2.55
CA PHE A 128 -9.14 -2.13 -3.50
C PHE A 128 -8.48 -3.33 -2.80
N TRP A 129 -8.07 -3.20 -1.54
CA TRP A 129 -7.56 -4.30 -0.71
C TRP A 129 -8.64 -5.24 -0.16
N LYS A 130 -9.91 -4.82 -0.12
CA LYS A 130 -11.06 -5.61 0.35
C LYS A 130 -11.87 -6.25 -0.77
N ALA A 131 -11.81 -5.67 -1.97
CA ALA A 131 -12.55 -6.17 -3.12
C ALA A 131 -12.09 -7.60 -3.47
N GLN A 132 -13.04 -8.45 -3.88
CA GLN A 132 -12.69 -9.72 -4.52
C GLN A 132 -12.19 -9.42 -5.93
N LEU A 133 -10.89 -9.14 -6.01
CA LEU A 133 -10.21 -8.84 -7.26
C LEU A 133 -9.74 -10.13 -7.94
N ASP A 134 -9.83 -10.16 -9.26
CA ASP A 134 -9.32 -11.22 -10.11
C ASP A 134 -8.36 -10.69 -11.18
N GLY A 135 -7.54 -11.60 -11.71
CA GLY A 135 -6.59 -11.34 -12.79
C GLY A 135 -5.71 -10.10 -12.57
N MET A 136 -5.66 -9.24 -13.58
CA MET A 136 -4.80 -8.04 -13.60
C MET A 136 -5.11 -7.05 -12.48
N ALA A 137 -6.37 -6.94 -12.05
CA ALA A 137 -6.74 -5.99 -11.00
C ALA A 137 -6.13 -6.37 -9.64
N LEU A 138 -6.04 -7.68 -9.37
CA LEU A 138 -5.37 -8.22 -8.19
C LEU A 138 -3.86 -7.94 -8.23
N GLU A 139 -3.22 -8.17 -9.37
CA GLU A 139 -1.78 -7.92 -9.55
C GLU A 139 -1.43 -6.43 -9.39
N ILE A 140 -2.21 -5.54 -10.01
CA ILE A 140 -2.05 -4.08 -9.85
C ILE A 140 -2.20 -3.69 -8.37
N SER A 141 -3.16 -4.28 -7.68
CA SER A 141 -3.39 -4.01 -6.25
C SER A 141 -2.27 -4.51 -5.36
N ARG A 142 -1.75 -5.73 -5.61
CA ARG A 142 -0.57 -6.28 -4.91
C ARG A 142 0.65 -5.41 -5.13
N SER A 143 0.94 -5.09 -6.40
CA SER A 143 2.05 -4.21 -6.77
C SER A 143 1.93 -2.85 -6.09
N HIS A 144 0.73 -2.28 -6.04
CA HIS A 144 0.52 -0.99 -5.39
C HIS A 144 0.71 -1.03 -3.87
N ILE A 145 0.19 -2.06 -3.18
CA ILE A 145 0.39 -2.21 -1.73
C ILE A 145 1.86 -2.43 -1.41
N GLY A 146 2.52 -3.30 -2.17
CA GLY A 146 3.96 -3.55 -2.04
C GLY A 146 4.77 -2.26 -2.22
N TYR A 147 4.45 -1.48 -3.25
CA TYR A 147 5.07 -0.17 -3.46
C TYR A 147 4.81 0.80 -2.31
N VAL A 148 3.57 0.91 -1.82
CA VAL A 148 3.24 1.83 -0.70
C VAL A 148 4.03 1.46 0.55
N ILE A 149 4.12 0.17 0.90
CA ILE A 149 4.89 -0.28 2.07
C ILE A 149 6.39 -0.03 1.88
N ASN A 150 6.96 -0.37 0.72
CA ASN A 150 8.38 -0.13 0.42
C ASN A 150 8.72 1.36 0.47
N ASN A 151 7.92 2.20 -0.17
CA ASN A 151 8.07 3.66 -0.16
C ASN A 151 7.95 4.24 1.27
N ALA A 152 7.07 3.68 2.12
CA ALA A 152 6.99 4.06 3.53
C ALA A 152 8.27 3.70 4.31
N MET A 153 8.89 2.55 3.99
CA MET A 153 10.15 2.14 4.60
C MET A 153 11.33 3.01 4.13
N GLU A 154 11.41 3.31 2.83
CA GLU A 154 12.44 4.19 2.26
C GLU A 154 12.40 5.60 2.86
N GLU A 155 11.19 6.13 3.04
CA GLU A 155 10.96 7.43 3.67
C GLU A 155 11.02 7.39 5.21
N LYS A 156 11.40 6.24 5.78
CA LYS A 156 11.57 6.00 7.23
C LYS A 156 10.31 6.27 8.05
N LEU A 157 9.15 6.14 7.43
CA LEU A 157 7.84 6.22 8.09
C LEU A 157 7.46 4.88 8.72
N LEU A 158 8.03 3.79 8.18
CA LEU A 158 7.77 2.42 8.60
C LEU A 158 9.10 1.71 8.84
N LYS A 159 9.24 0.95 9.93
CA LYS A 159 10.41 0.09 10.16
C LYS A 159 10.09 -1.34 9.75
N ALA A 160 11.12 -2.13 9.47
CA ALA A 160 10.97 -3.56 9.18
C ALA A 160 10.19 -4.30 10.28
N ARG A 161 10.50 -3.98 11.54
CA ARG A 161 9.79 -4.51 12.71
C ARG A 161 8.29 -4.25 12.66
N ASP A 162 7.86 -3.06 12.27
CA ASP A 162 6.44 -2.69 12.25
C ASP A 162 5.67 -3.53 11.20
N VAL A 163 6.33 -3.93 10.11
CA VAL A 163 5.74 -4.84 9.11
C VAL A 163 5.55 -6.23 9.68
N ILE A 164 6.59 -6.79 10.33
CA ILE A 164 6.55 -8.13 10.90
C ILE A 164 5.59 -8.21 12.10
N ASP A 165 5.63 -7.23 13.00
CA ASP A 165 4.72 -7.11 14.13
C ASP A 165 3.27 -6.89 13.65
N GLY A 166 3.08 -6.11 12.58
CA GLY A 166 1.76 -5.85 11.99
C GLY A 166 1.12 -7.10 11.38
N VAL A 167 1.87 -7.93 10.64
CA VAL A 167 1.33 -9.19 10.11
C VAL A 167 1.21 -10.25 11.23
N GLY A 168 2.22 -10.32 12.09
CA GLY A 168 2.37 -11.32 13.14
C GLY A 168 3.13 -12.56 12.66
N VAL A 169 4.06 -13.05 13.48
CA VAL A 169 4.91 -14.22 13.14
C VAL A 169 4.10 -15.50 12.94
N ASP A 170 3.09 -15.73 13.79
CA ASP A 170 2.21 -16.89 13.68
C ASP A 170 1.47 -16.89 12.35
N ARG A 171 0.99 -15.72 11.92
CA ARG A 171 0.28 -15.54 10.66
C ARG A 171 1.20 -15.75 9.46
N LEU A 172 2.42 -15.24 9.52
CA LEU A 172 3.43 -15.49 8.48
C LEU A 172 3.74 -16.98 8.35
N ALA A 173 3.81 -17.72 9.46
CA ALA A 173 4.05 -19.16 9.44
C ALA A 173 2.86 -19.97 8.87
N GLU A 174 1.63 -19.48 9.01
CA GLU A 174 0.44 -20.10 8.40
C GLU A 174 0.35 -19.87 6.90
N VAL A 175 0.70 -18.65 6.46
CA VAL A 175 0.37 -18.16 5.12
C VAL A 175 1.51 -18.34 4.13
N LEU A 176 2.76 -18.26 4.57
CA LEU A 176 3.90 -18.45 3.68
C LEU A 176 4.06 -19.93 3.29
N PRO A 177 4.44 -20.21 2.02
CA PRO A 177 4.66 -21.58 1.63
C PRO A 177 5.89 -22.17 2.33
N ARG A 178 5.89 -23.50 2.48
CA ARG A 178 6.89 -24.22 3.28
C ARG A 178 8.31 -24.07 2.72
N THR A 179 8.45 -23.82 1.43
CA THR A 179 9.73 -23.64 0.76
C THR A 179 10.43 -22.38 1.25
N GLU A 180 9.67 -21.28 1.33
CA GLU A 180 10.09 -19.94 1.74
C GLU A 180 10.38 -19.95 3.24
N LEU A 181 9.50 -20.55 4.05
CA LEU A 181 9.73 -20.74 5.49
C LEU A 181 10.98 -21.58 5.77
N GLY A 182 11.15 -22.70 5.05
CA GLY A 182 12.30 -23.58 5.21
C GLY A 182 13.62 -22.89 4.86
N TRP A 183 13.61 -22.10 3.79
CA TRP A 183 14.76 -21.31 3.37
C TRP A 183 15.09 -20.17 4.37
N MET A 184 14.09 -19.44 4.87
CA MET A 184 14.30 -18.42 5.90
C MET A 184 14.84 -19.04 7.21
N LEU A 185 14.32 -20.20 7.61
CA LEU A 185 14.83 -20.92 8.79
C LEU A 185 16.29 -21.38 8.58
N ALA A 186 16.63 -21.87 7.39
CA ALA A 186 18.00 -22.24 7.06
C ALA A 186 18.95 -21.03 7.17
N LYS A 187 18.54 -19.87 6.65
CA LYS A 187 19.29 -18.60 6.77
C LYS A 187 19.44 -18.13 8.21
N ALA A 188 18.36 -18.24 9.01
CA ALA A 188 18.40 -17.90 10.42
C ALA A 188 19.38 -18.81 11.19
N LEU A 189 19.37 -20.12 10.91
CA LEU A 189 20.31 -21.08 11.52
C LEU A 189 21.76 -20.85 11.07
N GLU A 190 21.99 -20.54 9.80
CA GLU A 190 23.31 -20.19 9.27
C GLU A 190 23.90 -18.98 10.00
N ARG A 191 23.10 -17.91 10.18
CA ARG A 191 23.53 -16.72 10.92
C ARG A 191 23.70 -16.98 12.41
N GLY A 192 22.83 -17.79 13.02
CA GLY A 192 22.93 -18.21 14.41
C GLY A 192 24.25 -18.96 14.69
N ARG A 193 24.66 -19.87 13.79
CA ARG A 193 25.98 -20.53 13.84
C ARG A 193 27.13 -19.54 13.71
N GLY A 194 26.94 -18.49 12.91
CA GLY A 194 27.85 -17.35 12.80
C GLY A 194 27.80 -16.35 13.96
N ARG A 195 27.03 -16.62 15.03
CA ARG A 195 26.80 -15.72 16.18
C ARG A 195 26.26 -14.34 15.80
N LYS A 196 25.51 -14.25 14.70
CA LYS A 196 24.82 -13.03 14.27
C LYS A 196 23.31 -13.20 14.46
N PRO A 197 22.60 -12.21 15.02
CA PRO A 197 21.14 -12.28 15.11
C PRO A 197 20.53 -12.20 13.71
N PHE A 198 19.44 -12.93 13.52
CA PHE A 198 18.55 -12.81 12.37
C PHE A 198 17.58 -11.65 12.65
N THR A 199 17.75 -10.53 11.97
CA THR A 199 16.97 -9.30 12.21
C THR A 199 15.79 -9.18 11.26
N ASP A 200 14.79 -8.37 11.61
CA ASP A 200 13.61 -8.13 10.76
C ASP A 200 13.98 -7.55 9.39
N GLU A 201 15.04 -6.73 9.32
CA GLU A 201 15.53 -6.22 8.02
C GLU A 201 16.07 -7.34 7.14
N GLN A 202 16.70 -8.36 7.75
CA GLN A 202 17.19 -9.52 7.01
C GLN A 202 16.03 -10.40 6.56
N PHE A 203 15.00 -10.55 7.40
CA PHE A 203 13.78 -11.23 7.00
C PHE A 203 13.17 -10.56 5.76
N LEU A 204 12.99 -9.23 5.76
CA LEU A 204 12.42 -8.51 4.63
C LEU A 204 13.34 -8.41 3.40
N ALA A 205 14.66 -8.51 3.58
CA ALA A 205 15.60 -8.61 2.47
C ALA A 205 15.47 -9.96 1.73
N GLU A 206 15.16 -11.01 2.47
CA GLU A 206 15.06 -12.38 1.98
C GLU A 206 13.62 -12.68 1.47
N ALA A 207 12.59 -12.14 2.13
CA ALA A 207 11.19 -12.17 1.72
C ALA A 207 10.68 -10.72 1.50
N PRO A 208 10.93 -10.13 0.31
CA PRO A 208 10.52 -8.77 0.03
C PRO A 208 9.01 -8.62 0.06
N ILE A 209 8.53 -7.40 0.25
CA ILE A 209 7.08 -7.12 0.41
C ILE A 209 6.26 -7.62 -0.79
N GLY A 210 6.83 -7.65 -1.99
CA GLY A 210 6.18 -8.27 -3.15
C GLY A 210 5.79 -9.73 -2.90
N VAL A 211 6.73 -10.54 -2.41
CA VAL A 211 6.49 -11.95 -2.04
C VAL A 211 5.49 -12.05 -0.89
N LEU A 212 5.57 -11.16 0.11
CA LEU A 212 4.58 -11.15 1.18
C LEU A 212 3.17 -10.81 0.67
N SER A 213 3.05 -9.90 -0.31
CA SER A 213 1.76 -9.52 -0.90
C SER A 213 1.12 -10.61 -1.76
N ASP A 214 1.90 -11.59 -2.23
CA ASP A 214 1.39 -12.73 -2.98
C ASP A 214 0.71 -13.77 -2.09
N HIS A 215 1.16 -13.89 -0.84
CA HIS A 215 0.67 -14.90 0.10
C HIS A 215 -0.27 -14.31 1.15
N VAL A 216 0.07 -13.14 1.72
CA VAL A 216 -0.72 -12.51 2.78
C VAL A 216 -1.94 -11.80 2.18
N PRO A 217 -3.16 -12.00 2.74
CA PRO A 217 -4.34 -11.28 2.28
C PRO A 217 -4.13 -9.77 2.28
N LEU A 218 -4.47 -9.11 1.17
CA LEU A 218 -4.23 -7.68 0.98
C LEU A 218 -4.91 -6.82 2.05
N ALA A 219 -6.10 -7.23 2.49
CA ALA A 219 -6.81 -6.54 3.57
C ALA A 219 -6.05 -6.56 4.89
N GLU A 220 -5.43 -7.69 5.23
CA GLU A 220 -4.63 -7.79 6.46
C GLU A 220 -3.38 -6.91 6.39
N LEU A 221 -2.67 -6.92 5.25
CA LEU A 221 -1.51 -6.03 5.04
C LEU A 221 -1.91 -4.56 5.12
N TRP A 222 -3.00 -4.17 4.47
CA TRP A 222 -3.43 -2.79 4.44
C TRP A 222 -3.89 -2.29 5.82
N ASP A 223 -4.73 -3.05 6.51
CA ASP A 223 -5.31 -2.60 7.77
C ASP A 223 -4.30 -2.67 8.91
N ARG A 224 -3.48 -3.74 8.97
CA ARG A 224 -2.54 -3.95 10.07
C ARG A 224 -1.21 -3.23 9.89
N VAL A 225 -0.73 -3.08 8.66
CA VAL A 225 0.57 -2.42 8.40
C VAL A 225 0.35 -0.98 7.96
N VAL A 226 -0.29 -0.76 6.81
CA VAL A 226 -0.41 0.58 6.21
C VAL A 226 -1.26 1.50 7.08
N THR A 227 -2.46 1.07 7.48
CA THR A 227 -3.38 1.91 8.24
C THR A 227 -2.86 2.17 9.64
N ALA A 228 -2.44 1.12 10.36
CA ALA A 228 -2.02 1.24 11.75
C ALA A 228 -0.67 1.96 11.93
N HIS A 229 0.31 1.72 11.05
CA HIS A 229 1.67 2.26 11.23
C HIS A 229 2.00 3.44 10.30
N VAL A 230 1.26 3.65 9.21
CA VAL A 230 1.49 4.79 8.30
C VAL A 230 0.36 5.80 8.38
N ALA A 231 -0.89 5.41 8.09
CA ALA A 231 -1.98 6.37 7.94
C ALA A 231 -2.34 7.11 9.25
N VAL A 232 -2.44 6.38 10.36
CA VAL A 232 -2.78 6.95 11.67
C VAL A 232 -1.63 7.79 12.25
N PRO A 233 -0.37 7.30 12.32
CA PRO A 233 0.73 8.07 12.90
C PRO A 233 1.08 9.33 12.09
N GLN A 234 0.86 9.30 10.77
CA GLN A 234 1.07 10.46 9.89
C GLN A 234 -0.16 11.37 9.78
N SER A 235 -1.22 11.11 10.56
CA SER A 235 -2.47 11.90 10.56
C SER A 235 -3.12 12.05 9.17
N PHE A 236 -2.95 11.05 8.30
CA PHE A 236 -3.66 10.99 7.02
C PHE A 236 -5.11 10.54 7.21
N LEU A 237 -5.32 9.65 8.18
CA LEU A 237 -6.63 9.37 8.73
C LEU A 237 -6.74 10.09 10.07
N GLU A 238 -7.90 10.67 10.33
CA GLU A 238 -8.26 10.99 11.70
C GLU A 238 -8.19 9.69 12.47
N ALA A 239 -7.39 9.66 13.55
CA ALA A 239 -7.27 8.46 14.35
C ALA A 239 -8.70 8.07 14.70
N LEU A 240 -9.20 6.98 14.10
CA LEU A 240 -10.40 6.32 14.59
C LEU A 240 -10.07 6.13 16.04
N THR A 241 -10.69 6.94 16.89
CA THR A 241 -10.49 6.92 18.32
C THR A 241 -10.78 5.48 18.68
N ARG A 242 -9.72 4.67 18.75
CA ARG A 242 -9.80 3.32 19.25
C ARG A 242 -10.11 3.62 20.70
N GLU A 243 -11.39 3.64 20.99
CA GLU A 243 -11.98 3.36 22.28
C GLU A 243 -11.55 1.94 22.63
N SER A 244 -10.24 1.79 22.78
CA SER A 244 -9.60 0.71 23.46
C SER A 244 -10.03 0.97 24.87
N ALA A 245 -11.15 0.37 25.22
CA ALA A 245 -11.62 0.12 26.56
C ALA A 245 -10.45 -0.51 27.32
N VAL A 246 -9.56 0.35 27.81
CA VAL A 246 -8.77 0.05 28.99
C VAL A 246 -9.85 -0.03 30.05
N PRO A 247 -10.19 -1.21 30.58
CA PRO A 247 -11.07 -1.28 31.72
C PRO A 247 -10.45 -0.37 32.77
N GLU A 248 -11.19 0.65 33.19
CA GLU A 248 -10.83 1.49 34.33
C GLU A 248 -10.31 0.55 35.41
N PRO A 249 -9.07 0.75 35.92
CA PRO A 249 -8.61 -0.02 37.04
C PRO A 249 -9.65 0.18 38.15
N LEU A 250 -10.32 -0.91 38.52
CA LEU A 250 -11.24 -0.95 39.65
C LEU A 250 -10.51 -0.33 40.83
N VAL A 251 -10.80 0.94 41.10
CA VAL A 251 -10.39 1.61 42.32
C VAL A 251 -11.17 0.89 43.40
N ALA A 252 -10.47 -0.01 44.10
CA ALA A 252 -10.99 -0.66 45.28
C ALA A 252 -11.40 0.46 46.25
N ASP A 253 -12.71 0.51 46.50
CA ASP A 253 -13.35 1.36 47.49
C ASP A 253 -12.93 0.89 48.88
N GLU A 254 -11.79 1.40 49.37
CA GLU A 254 -11.38 1.27 50.78
C GLU A 254 -11.94 2.45 51.57
N THR A 255 -13.22 2.33 51.94
CA THR A 255 -13.85 3.25 52.89
C THR A 255 -13.83 2.66 54.31
N ARG A 256 -13.04 3.32 55.17
CA ARG A 256 -13.12 3.49 56.65
C ARG A 256 -12.55 2.42 57.60
N ALA A 257 -11.54 2.84 58.38
CA ALA A 257 -11.73 3.11 59.82
C ALA A 257 -10.67 4.08 60.39
N SER A 258 -11.13 4.94 61.27
CA SER A 258 -10.40 6.01 61.98
C SER A 258 -9.63 5.47 63.19
N GLY A 259 -8.45 6.04 63.49
CA GLY A 259 -7.74 5.85 64.76
C GLY A 259 -6.28 6.31 64.74
N VAL A 260 -5.99 7.43 65.39
CA VAL A 260 -4.66 8.09 65.52
C VAL A 260 -4.02 7.72 66.90
N PRO A 261 -2.76 8.12 67.22
CA PRO A 261 -1.45 7.41 67.25
C PRO A 261 -0.99 7.18 68.74
N PRO A 262 0.30 7.21 69.18
CA PRO A 262 1.65 7.14 68.54
C PRO A 262 2.64 6.15 69.22
N ALA A 263 3.81 5.89 68.61
CA ALA A 263 5.16 5.88 69.27
C ALA A 263 6.25 5.09 68.50
N SER A 264 7.45 5.68 68.53
CA SER A 264 8.84 5.15 68.48
C SER A 264 9.40 4.45 67.23
N GLU A 265 10.38 5.15 66.65
CA GLU A 265 11.79 4.77 66.51
C GLU A 265 12.25 3.44 65.86
N GLU A 266 13.20 3.64 64.94
CA GLU A 266 14.45 2.90 64.75
C GLU A 266 14.52 1.58 63.96
N ALA A 267 15.67 1.49 63.27
CA ALA A 267 16.33 0.36 62.61
C ALA A 267 15.78 -0.05 61.23
N GLU A 268 16.44 0.23 60.10
CA GLU A 268 17.82 -0.13 59.67
C GLU A 268 17.98 -1.59 59.23
N ALA A 269 18.53 -1.74 58.02
CA ALA A 269 19.30 -2.87 57.50
C ALA A 269 18.63 -4.24 57.21
N ALA A 270 18.50 -4.49 55.92
CA ALA A 270 19.30 -5.48 55.18
C ALA A 270 19.33 -6.97 55.61
N ALA A 271 18.88 -7.78 54.64
CA ALA A 271 19.61 -8.91 54.05
C ALA A 271 19.41 -10.36 54.55
N LYS A 272 19.28 -11.22 53.52
CA LYS A 272 19.63 -12.65 53.40
C LYS A 272 18.63 -13.68 53.95
N ALA A 273 18.03 -14.47 53.05
CA ALA A 273 18.47 -15.82 52.61
C ALA A 273 17.73 -16.89 53.43
N ALA A 274 17.39 -18.09 53.00
CA ALA A 274 17.73 -18.96 51.88
C ALA A 274 16.52 -19.92 51.69
N ALA A 275 16.21 -20.39 50.49
CA ALA A 275 16.52 -21.73 49.98
C ALA A 275 15.70 -22.92 50.54
N ASN A 276 15.38 -23.84 49.61
CA ASN A 276 14.85 -25.21 49.76
C ASN A 276 13.35 -25.32 50.07
N ALA A 277 12.59 -26.28 49.56
CA ALA A 277 12.83 -27.48 48.74
C ALA A 277 11.44 -27.95 48.26
N THR A 278 11.29 -28.38 47.00
CA THR A 278 11.09 -29.79 46.59
C THR A 278 9.75 -30.42 47.01
N GLY A 279 9.02 -30.95 46.01
CA GLY A 279 7.84 -31.80 46.17
C GLY A 279 6.92 -31.61 44.96
N ASP A 280 7.15 -32.23 43.81
CA ASP A 280 6.93 -33.67 43.50
C ASP A 280 5.44 -34.09 43.49
N THR A 281 5.15 -34.94 42.50
CA THR A 281 4.06 -35.90 42.37
C THR A 281 2.71 -35.53 41.71
N THR A 282 2.65 -35.95 40.43
CA THR A 282 1.70 -36.93 39.83
C THR A 282 0.23 -36.61 39.52
N ARG A 283 -0.10 -36.99 38.25
CA ARG A 283 -1.31 -37.69 37.74
C ARG A 283 -2.63 -36.91 37.86
N ASP A 284 -3.54 -36.95 36.90
CA ASP A 284 -4.08 -38.15 36.25
C ASP A 284 -4.98 -37.78 35.05
N THR A 285 -5.14 -38.79 34.18
CA THR A 285 -6.20 -39.10 33.18
C THR A 285 -7.43 -38.17 33.05
N GLY A 286 -8.08 -37.98 31.89
CA GLY A 286 -8.33 -38.83 30.71
C GLY A 286 -9.29 -38.05 29.77
N MET A 287 -9.19 -38.17 28.43
CA MET A 287 -9.75 -39.22 27.57
C MET A 287 -11.27 -39.16 27.35
N LYS A 288 -11.69 -38.73 26.15
CA LYS A 288 -12.83 -39.18 25.27
C LYS A 288 -13.10 -38.06 24.25
N ALA A 289 -12.82 -38.18 22.95
CA ALA A 289 -13.24 -39.12 21.90
C ALA A 289 -14.71 -38.99 21.44
N THR A 290 -14.88 -39.12 20.11
CA THR A 290 -16.10 -39.33 19.27
C THR A 290 -16.67 -38.07 18.60
N THR A 291 -16.43 -37.78 17.31
CA THR A 291 -16.80 -38.41 16.00
C THR A 291 -18.15 -37.96 15.42
N LYS A 292 -18.15 -37.82 14.07
CA LYS A 292 -19.26 -38.06 13.09
C LYS A 292 -19.94 -36.78 12.56
N ALA A 293 -19.63 -36.30 11.34
CA ALA A 293 -19.94 -36.79 9.97
C ALA A 293 -21.34 -36.42 9.44
N ALA A 294 -21.36 -35.68 8.31
CA ALA A 294 -22.28 -35.75 7.15
C ALA A 294 -22.19 -34.39 6.39
N MET A 295 -21.65 -34.26 5.18
CA MET A 295 -22.10 -34.80 3.89
C MET A 295 -23.47 -34.25 3.46
N LYS A 296 -23.46 -33.22 2.60
CA LYS A 296 -24.40 -33.15 1.45
C LYS A 296 -23.90 -32.21 0.36
N THR A 297 -23.47 -32.85 -0.71
CA THR A 297 -23.43 -32.39 -2.11
C THR A 297 -24.81 -31.89 -2.56
N THR A 298 -24.88 -30.80 -3.33
CA THR A 298 -25.89 -30.64 -4.39
C THR A 298 -25.30 -29.81 -5.53
N THR A 299 -25.14 -30.50 -6.65
CA THR A 299 -24.80 -30.04 -7.98
C THR A 299 -26.11 -29.83 -8.76
N GLN A 300 -26.04 -29.00 -9.81
CA GLN A 300 -26.80 -29.07 -11.08
C GLN A 300 -28.04 -28.17 -11.31
N GLY A 301 -27.99 -27.53 -12.49
CA GLY A 301 -29.05 -26.82 -13.21
C GLY A 301 -28.46 -25.58 -13.91
N VAL A 302 -27.74 -25.67 -15.04
CA VAL A 302 -28.19 -25.92 -16.42
C VAL A 302 -29.52 -25.24 -16.78
N GLY A 303 -29.42 -24.12 -17.49
CA GLY A 303 -30.51 -23.42 -18.19
C GLY A 303 -29.91 -22.52 -19.27
N VAL A 304 -29.59 -23.06 -20.44
CA VAL A 304 -30.31 -22.89 -21.71
C VAL A 304 -30.31 -21.45 -22.25
N VAL A 305 -29.28 -21.20 -23.07
CA VAL A 305 -29.27 -20.53 -24.37
C VAL A 305 -30.61 -19.95 -24.86
N SER A 306 -30.64 -18.63 -25.10
CA SER A 306 -31.46 -18.01 -26.14
C SER A 306 -30.81 -16.71 -26.60
N ALA A 307 -30.22 -16.78 -27.78
CA ALA A 307 -29.89 -15.63 -28.61
C ALA A 307 -31.04 -15.38 -29.58
N PRO A 308 -31.41 -14.12 -29.86
CA PRO A 308 -31.97 -13.76 -31.14
C PRO A 308 -30.86 -13.20 -32.04
N ALA A 309 -30.90 -13.68 -33.28
CA ALA A 309 -30.16 -13.17 -34.41
C ALA A 309 -30.44 -11.69 -34.61
N ASP A 310 -29.41 -10.92 -34.94
CA ASP A 310 -29.57 -9.77 -35.80
C ASP A 310 -28.45 -9.72 -36.84
N ASP A 311 -28.93 -9.53 -38.05
CA ASP A 311 -28.33 -9.57 -39.35
C ASP A 311 -27.80 -8.16 -39.69
N SER A 312 -26.51 -8.04 -40.01
CA SER A 312 -26.02 -6.96 -40.88
C SER A 312 -24.56 -7.19 -41.29
N SER A 313 -24.42 -7.88 -42.41
CA SER A 313 -23.61 -7.48 -43.56
C SER A 313 -22.73 -6.23 -43.38
N THR A 314 -21.40 -6.38 -43.37
CA THR A 314 -20.50 -5.48 -44.14
C THR A 314 -19.10 -6.09 -44.33
N GLU A 315 -18.81 -6.38 -45.59
CA GLU A 315 -17.53 -6.22 -46.29
C GLU A 315 -16.26 -6.89 -45.73
N GLY A 316 -15.88 -7.95 -46.43
CA GLY A 316 -14.63 -8.66 -46.24
C GLY A 316 -13.40 -7.82 -46.60
N ASN A 317 -12.39 -7.95 -45.76
CA ASN A 317 -11.02 -7.63 -46.12
C ASN A 317 -10.19 -8.90 -45.94
N ASN A 318 -10.08 -9.66 -47.03
CA ASN A 318 -9.25 -10.85 -47.14
C ASN A 318 -7.80 -10.38 -47.20
N PHE A 319 -7.08 -10.43 -46.08
CA PHE A 319 -5.64 -10.20 -46.05
C PHE A 319 -4.93 -11.55 -46.07
N ASP A 320 -4.40 -11.85 -47.24
CA ASP A 320 -3.66 -13.06 -47.58
C ASP A 320 -2.30 -13.07 -46.86
N PHE A 321 -2.01 -14.15 -46.12
CA PHE A 321 -0.76 -14.37 -45.38
C PHE A 321 -0.13 -15.68 -45.86
N SER A 322 0.21 -15.73 -47.14
CA SER A 322 1.08 -16.77 -47.70
C SER A 322 2.25 -16.13 -48.43
N ASP A 323 3.31 -15.79 -47.70
CA ASP A 323 4.71 -15.89 -48.15
C ASP A 323 5.65 -15.19 -47.15
N VAL A 324 6.26 -15.96 -46.24
CA VAL A 324 7.64 -15.71 -45.80
C VAL A 324 8.29 -17.06 -45.49
N THR A 325 8.80 -17.72 -46.52
CA THR A 325 9.91 -18.66 -46.38
C THR A 325 11.20 -17.91 -46.70
N ALA A 326 12.03 -17.69 -45.68
CA ALA A 326 13.45 -17.41 -45.87
C ALA A 326 14.23 -18.04 -44.72
N SER A 327 14.79 -19.19 -45.04
CA SER A 327 15.88 -19.86 -44.35
C SER A 327 17.19 -19.09 -44.48
N GLU A 328 18.13 -19.45 -43.60
CA GLU A 328 19.59 -19.34 -43.70
C GLU A 328 20.29 -18.23 -42.88
N GLY A 329 21.17 -18.71 -42.00
CA GLY A 329 22.45 -18.09 -41.69
C GLY A 329 22.51 -17.30 -40.39
N ILE A 330 23.15 -17.87 -39.36
CA ILE A 330 24.33 -17.32 -38.65
C ILE A 330 24.69 -18.35 -37.56
N GLU A 331 25.53 -19.31 -37.95
CA GLU A 331 26.60 -19.79 -37.08
C GLU A 331 27.74 -18.76 -37.12
N GLU A 332 28.63 -18.80 -36.12
CA GLU A 332 29.95 -18.14 -36.08
C GLU A 332 30.04 -16.77 -35.36
N ALA A 333 30.28 -16.82 -34.05
CA ALA A 333 31.20 -15.89 -33.36
C ALA A 333 31.54 -16.38 -31.92
N VAL A 334 32.25 -17.51 -31.82
CA VAL A 334 33.02 -17.87 -30.61
C VAL A 334 34.49 -17.88 -31.01
N ALA A 335 35.16 -16.73 -30.94
CA ALA A 335 36.61 -16.58 -30.75
C ALA A 335 37.04 -15.11 -30.93
N LYS A 336 37.28 -14.40 -29.82
CA LYS A 336 38.35 -13.39 -29.63
C LYS A 336 38.09 -12.55 -28.38
N VAL A 337 38.39 -13.11 -27.21
CA VAL A 337 38.78 -12.31 -26.04
C VAL A 337 39.90 -13.07 -25.32
N THR A 338 41.09 -13.06 -25.90
CA THR A 338 42.37 -13.14 -25.18
C THR A 338 43.37 -12.31 -25.98
N SER A 339 44.18 -11.51 -25.28
CA SER A 339 45.19 -10.55 -25.78
C SER A 339 44.71 -9.13 -26.11
N SER A 340 44.53 -8.31 -25.06
CA SER A 340 45.31 -7.06 -24.87
C SER A 340 45.18 -6.62 -23.41
#